data_AF-A0A935SQY6-F1
#
_entry.id   AF-A0A935SQY6-F1
#
_cell.length_a   1.000
_cell.length_b   1.000
_cell.length_c   1.000
_cell.angle_alpha   90.00
_cell.angle_beta   90.00
_cell.angle_gamma   90.00
#
_symmetry.space_group_name_H-M   'P 1'
#
loop_
_entity.id
_entity.type
_entity.pdbx_description
1 polymer ?
#
loop_
_entity_poly.entity_id
_entity_poly.type
_entity_poly.pdbx_seq_one_letter_code
_entity_poly.pdbx_strand_id
1 'polypeptide(L)'
;MMLEKAPETHLFRDLISVEDLLSGLAPRHRRSLARIEHHSHFAPDTLVFDSHDQPEQIFVHRGGKLALFRNDRVEDLLSACPVGAGCIYGLVEALSGSDFKMSAKTITESDFDVIDRDEFLRFIKNEPELCFRLAELLSRMYQHALETIKAH
;
A
#
# COMPACT_ATOMS: atom_id res chain seq x y z
N MET A 1 -8.65 20.08 -30.06
CA MET A 1 -9.01 18.78 -29.46
C MET A 1 -7.96 18.51 -28.40
N MET A 2 -8.30 18.82 -27.14
CA MET A 2 -7.39 18.67 -26.00
C MET A 2 -7.18 17.17 -25.78
N LEU A 3 -5.93 16.72 -25.77
CA LEU A 3 -5.56 15.41 -25.24
C LEU A 3 -5.78 15.48 -23.72
N GLU A 4 -6.89 14.90 -23.26
CA GLU A 4 -7.09 14.55 -21.85
C GLU A 4 -5.86 13.74 -21.41
N LYS A 5 -5.06 14.29 -20.50
CA LYS A 5 -3.97 13.55 -19.87
C LYS A 5 -4.59 12.36 -19.13
N ALA A 6 -4.06 11.17 -19.37
CA ALA A 6 -4.54 9.93 -18.79
C ALA A 6 -4.71 10.05 -17.25
N PRO A 7 -5.81 9.53 -16.67
CA PRO A 7 -6.09 9.55 -15.23
C PRO A 7 -5.16 8.64 -14.38
N GLU A 8 -4.18 7.99 -15.01
CA GLU A 8 -3.37 6.90 -14.45
C GLU A 8 -2.31 7.36 -13.41
N THR A 9 -1.85 8.62 -13.48
CA THR A 9 -0.66 9.08 -12.72
C THR A 9 -0.92 9.40 -11.24
N HIS A 10 -2.18 9.50 -10.79
CA HIS A 10 -2.50 9.97 -9.44
C HIS A 10 -2.57 8.86 -8.38
N LEU A 11 -2.82 7.61 -8.79
CA LEU A 11 -3.02 6.49 -7.87
C LEU A 11 -1.76 6.10 -7.07
N PHE A 12 -0.59 6.22 -7.68
CA PHE A 12 0.68 5.85 -7.05
C PHE A 12 1.20 6.90 -6.07
N ARG A 13 0.69 8.13 -6.16
CA ARG A 13 1.18 9.25 -5.34
C ARG A 13 0.82 9.08 -3.85
N ASP A 14 -0.21 8.30 -3.58
CA ASP A 14 -0.78 8.14 -2.25
C ASP A 14 -0.38 6.82 -1.56
N LEU A 15 0.49 6.02 -2.19
CA LEU A 15 1.04 4.83 -1.54
C LEU A 15 2.12 5.22 -0.52
N ILE A 16 2.00 4.67 0.68
CA ILE A 16 3.00 4.83 1.75
C ILE A 16 4.09 3.78 1.55
N SER A 17 5.35 4.20 1.58
CA SER A 17 6.49 3.25 1.64
C SER A 17 6.94 2.98 3.08
N VAL A 18 7.65 1.88 3.29
CA VAL A 18 8.35 1.56 4.55
C VAL A 18 9.35 2.67 4.90
N GLU A 19 10.03 3.24 3.91
CA GLU A 19 10.93 4.37 4.09
C GLU A 19 10.17 5.60 4.60
N ASP A 20 9.01 5.92 4.03
CA ASP A 20 8.18 7.03 4.52
C ASP A 20 7.68 6.78 5.94
N LEU A 21 7.24 5.55 6.23
CA LEU A 21 6.70 5.12 7.51
C LEU A 21 7.77 5.12 8.61
N LEU A 22 9.02 4.79 8.28
CA LEU A 22 10.12 4.71 9.26
C LEU A 22 11.03 5.95 9.27
N SER A 23 10.79 6.92 8.38
CA SER A 23 11.60 8.13 8.27
C SER A 23 11.63 8.92 9.58
N GLY A 24 12.85 9.28 10.01
CA GLY A 24 13.09 9.99 11.26
C GLY A 24 12.98 9.14 12.54
N LEU A 25 12.64 7.85 12.41
CA LEU A 25 12.55 6.94 13.56
C LEU A 25 13.87 6.20 13.81
N ALA A 26 14.08 5.79 15.06
CA ALA A 26 15.26 5.01 15.42
C ALA A 26 15.28 3.63 14.71
N PRO A 27 16.45 3.07 14.37
CA PRO A 27 16.56 1.79 13.64
C PRO A 27 15.88 0.58 14.32
N ARG A 28 15.56 0.69 15.62
CA ARG A 28 14.81 -0.33 16.35
C ARG A 28 13.44 -0.60 15.72
N HIS A 29 12.75 0.41 15.18
CA HIS A 29 11.41 0.27 14.62
C HIS A 29 11.41 -0.60 13.37
N ARG A 30 12.46 -0.51 12.54
CA ARG A 30 12.64 -1.42 11.40
C ARG A 30 12.77 -2.87 11.86
N ARG A 31 13.53 -3.11 12.93
CA ARG A 31 13.66 -4.46 13.51
C ARG A 31 12.35 -4.94 14.14
N SER A 32 11.60 -4.06 14.81
CA SER A 32 10.30 -4.43 15.38
C SER A 32 9.29 -4.76 14.29
N LEU A 33 9.23 -3.98 13.21
CA LEU A 33 8.37 -4.24 12.04
C LEU A 33 8.74 -5.57 11.38
N ALA A 34 10.03 -5.82 11.14
CA ALA A 34 10.50 -7.08 10.56
C ALA A 34 10.20 -8.34 11.38
N ARG A 35 9.78 -8.20 12.65
CA ARG A 35 9.41 -9.35 13.51
C ARG A 35 7.96 -9.80 13.32
N ILE A 36 7.12 -8.93 12.77
CA ILE A 36 5.71 -9.22 12.48
C ILE A 36 5.47 -9.47 10.99
N GLU A 37 6.53 -9.33 10.19
CA GLU A 37 6.56 -9.64 8.77
C GLU A 37 6.85 -11.12 8.56
N HIS A 38 6.12 -11.73 7.62
CA HIS A 38 6.48 -13.04 7.07
C HIS A 38 6.67 -12.92 5.56
N HIS A 39 7.72 -13.56 5.06
CA HIS A 39 8.02 -13.52 3.65
C HIS A 39 7.06 -14.41 2.85
N SER A 40 6.51 -13.87 1.76
CA SER A 40 5.65 -14.60 0.83
C SER A 40 6.10 -14.39 -0.60
N HIS A 41 6.04 -15.47 -1.38
CA HIS A 41 6.39 -15.50 -2.79
C HIS A 41 5.16 -15.84 -3.61
N PHE A 42 4.89 -15.04 -4.64
CA PHE A 42 3.77 -15.21 -5.53
C PHE A 42 4.24 -15.46 -6.96
N ALA A 43 3.79 -16.57 -7.55
CA ALA A 43 4.03 -16.89 -8.95
C ALA A 43 3.38 -15.83 -9.87
N PRO A 44 3.78 -15.73 -11.16
CA PRO A 44 3.10 -14.87 -12.12
C PRO A 44 1.62 -15.23 -12.24
N ASP A 45 0.80 -14.25 -12.62
CA ASP A 45 -0.64 -14.41 -12.82
C ASP A 45 -1.45 -14.74 -11.54
N THR A 46 -0.90 -14.42 -10.36
CA THR A 46 -1.55 -14.66 -9.07
C THR A 46 -2.24 -13.40 -8.56
N LEU A 47 -3.52 -13.51 -8.18
CA LEU A 47 -4.24 -12.45 -7.49
C LEU A 47 -3.72 -12.36 -6.04
N VAL A 48 -3.16 -11.22 -5.66
CA VAL A 48 -2.57 -10.97 -4.33
C VAL A 48 -3.65 -10.51 -3.35
N PHE A 49 -4.51 -9.58 -3.78
CA PHE A 49 -5.66 -9.09 -3.03
C PHE A 49 -6.72 -8.55 -3.99
N ASP A 50 -7.97 -8.51 -3.52
CA ASP A 50 -9.13 -8.07 -4.30
C ASP A 50 -9.83 -6.85 -3.70
N SER A 51 -10.35 -5.94 -4.54
CA SER A 51 -11.04 -4.72 -4.14
C SER A 51 -12.34 -4.94 -3.36
N HIS A 52 -12.89 -6.16 -3.36
CA HIS A 52 -14.12 -6.47 -2.63
C HIS A 52 -13.85 -7.05 -1.25
N ASP A 53 -12.58 -7.29 -0.92
CA ASP A 53 -12.18 -7.92 0.33
C ASP A 53 -11.76 -6.87 1.37
N GLN A 54 -12.10 -7.14 2.63
CA GLN A 54 -11.48 -6.44 3.75
C GLN A 54 -10.06 -6.97 3.94
N PRO A 55 -9.08 -6.10 4.17
CA PRO A 55 -7.70 -6.53 4.36
C PRO A 55 -7.56 -7.31 5.66
N GLU A 56 -7.45 -8.64 5.56
CA GLU A 56 -6.93 -9.46 6.65
C GLU A 56 -5.40 -9.33 6.77
N GLN A 57 -4.75 -8.87 5.69
CA GLN A 57 -3.31 -8.75 5.57
C GLN A 57 -2.89 -7.44 4.92
N ILE A 58 -1.68 -7.00 5.24
CA ILE A 58 -0.97 -5.85 4.69
C ILE A 58 0.24 -6.37 3.91
N PHE A 59 0.49 -5.81 2.73
CA PHE A 59 1.50 -6.31 1.81
C PHE A 59 2.60 -5.27 1.59
N VAL A 60 3.83 -5.58 1.98
CA VAL A 60 5.01 -4.78 1.68
C VAL A 60 5.70 -5.37 0.46
N HIS A 61 5.69 -4.64 -0.65
CA HIS A 61 6.25 -5.11 -1.91
C HIS A 61 7.77 -5.05 -1.90
N ARG A 62 8.44 -6.18 -2.16
CA ARG A 62 9.91 -6.24 -2.21
C ARG A 62 10.46 -6.22 -3.63
N GLY A 63 9.75 -6.82 -4.58
CA GLY A 63 10.21 -6.98 -5.95
C GLY A 63 9.21 -7.70 -6.85
N GLY A 64 9.49 -7.68 -8.14
CA GLY A 64 8.57 -8.13 -9.18
C GLY A 64 7.66 -7.02 -9.70
N LYS A 65 6.74 -7.36 -10.59
CA LYS A 65 5.81 -6.42 -11.23
C LYS A 65 4.38 -6.79 -10.90
N LEU A 66 3.58 -5.78 -10.58
CA LEU A 66 2.17 -5.92 -10.25
C LEU A 66 1.31 -5.17 -11.26
N ALA A 67 0.14 -5.74 -11.52
CA ALA A 67 -0.99 -5.14 -12.20
C ALA A 67 -1.98 -4.67 -11.11
N LEU A 68 -2.23 -3.36 -11.03
CA LEU A 68 -3.25 -2.79 -10.15
C LEU A 68 -4.47 -2.38 -10.97
N PHE A 69 -5.67 -2.71 -10.50
CA PHE A 69 -6.93 -2.45 -11.22
C PHE A 69 -8.10 -2.26 -10.25
N ARG A 70 -9.13 -1.48 -10.62
CA ARG A 70 -10.29 -1.17 -9.75
C ARG A 70 -11.56 -1.98 -10.04
N ASN A 71 -11.62 -2.66 -11.18
CA ASN A 71 -12.76 -3.46 -11.61
C ASN A 71 -12.26 -4.84 -12.03
N ASP A 72 -13.14 -5.84 -12.16
CA ASP A 72 -12.80 -7.22 -12.60
C ASP A 72 -12.01 -7.33 -13.93
N ARG A 73 -11.83 -6.22 -14.64
CA ARG A 73 -11.02 -6.12 -15.85
C ARG A 73 -9.59 -5.78 -15.48
N VAL A 74 -8.72 -6.79 -15.52
CA VAL A 74 -7.25 -6.63 -15.52
C VAL A 74 -6.76 -5.70 -16.64
N GLU A 75 -7.58 -5.53 -17.69
CA GLU A 75 -7.37 -4.62 -18.83
C GLU A 75 -7.40 -3.12 -18.43
N ASP A 76 -8.00 -2.76 -17.28
CA ASP A 76 -7.82 -1.45 -16.62
C ASP A 76 -6.49 -1.44 -15.85
N LEU A 77 -5.40 -1.83 -16.53
CA LEU A 77 -4.06 -1.93 -15.97
C LEU A 77 -3.57 -0.53 -15.62
N LEU A 78 -3.79 -0.08 -14.38
CA LEU A 78 -3.48 1.29 -13.98
C LEU A 78 -1.97 1.57 -14.00
N SER A 79 -1.12 0.55 -13.88
CA SER A 79 0.27 0.49 -14.36
C SER A 79 0.90 -0.88 -14.09
N ALA A 80 1.81 -1.32 -14.96
CA ALA A 80 2.89 -2.24 -14.60
C ALA A 80 4.04 -1.42 -13.99
N CYS A 81 3.88 -0.97 -12.76
CA CYS A 81 4.89 -0.13 -12.12
C CYS A 81 5.96 -1.01 -11.47
N PRO A 82 7.27 -0.70 -11.59
CA PRO A 82 8.22 -1.06 -10.55
C PRO A 82 7.84 -0.21 -9.34
N VAL A 83 6.73 -0.57 -8.68
CA VAL A 83 6.36 0.09 -7.43
C VAL A 83 7.55 -0.13 -6.50
N GLY A 84 8.09 0.96 -5.97
CA GLY A 84 9.37 0.96 -5.29
C GLY A 84 9.38 -0.13 -4.22
N ALA A 85 10.45 -0.91 -4.17
CA ALA A 85 10.67 -1.84 -3.07
C ALA A 85 10.42 -1.09 -1.75
N GLY A 86 9.52 -1.60 -0.94
CA GLY A 86 9.04 -0.97 0.29
C GLY A 86 7.65 -0.36 0.22
N CYS A 87 6.96 -0.27 -0.92
CA CYS A 87 5.57 0.20 -0.94
C CYS A 87 4.63 -0.74 -0.19
N ILE A 88 3.71 -0.15 0.58
CA ILE A 88 2.79 -0.86 1.47
C ILE A 88 1.36 -0.77 0.93
N TYR A 89 0.74 -1.92 0.64
CA TYR A 89 -0.65 -2.03 0.23
C TYR A 89 -1.54 -2.51 1.38
N GLY A 90 -2.78 -2.03 1.42
CA GLY A 90 -3.76 -2.38 2.47
C GLY A 90 -3.53 -1.67 3.80
N LEU A 91 -2.53 -0.79 3.91
CA LEU A 91 -2.22 -0.09 5.15
C LEU A 91 -3.37 0.81 5.62
N VAL A 92 -3.91 1.63 4.72
CA VAL A 92 -4.99 2.57 5.05
C VAL A 92 -6.25 1.79 5.38
N GLU A 93 -6.58 0.81 4.55
CA GLU A 93 -7.75 -0.05 4.66
C GLU A 93 -7.73 -0.90 5.95
N ALA A 94 -6.56 -1.44 6.33
CA ALA A 94 -6.41 -2.17 7.58
C ALA A 94 -6.69 -1.29 8.81
N LEU A 95 -6.32 -0.01 8.76
CA LEU A 95 -6.56 0.97 9.83
C LEU A 95 -8.01 1.45 9.86
N SER A 96 -8.60 1.77 8.71
CA SER A 96 -9.98 2.27 8.60
C SER A 96 -11.03 1.17 8.74
N GLY A 97 -10.66 -0.09 8.49
CA GLY A 97 -11.61 -1.20 8.36
C GLY A 97 -12.45 -1.12 7.08
N SER A 98 -11.98 -0.40 6.06
CA SER A 98 -12.62 -0.39 4.74
C SER A 98 -12.09 -1.51 3.86
N ASP A 99 -12.83 -1.84 2.80
CA ASP A 99 -12.39 -2.79 1.78
C ASP A 99 -11.22 -2.19 0.96
N PHE A 100 -10.45 -3.06 0.30
CA PHE A 100 -9.43 -2.65 -0.65
C PHE A 100 -10.01 -1.73 -1.73
N LYS A 101 -9.30 -0.66 -2.10
CA LYS A 101 -9.77 0.25 -3.17
C LYS A 101 -9.43 -0.23 -4.59
N MET A 102 -8.61 -1.27 -4.68
CA MET A 102 -8.11 -1.86 -5.92
C MET A 102 -7.71 -3.31 -5.66
N SER A 103 -7.73 -4.12 -6.71
CA SER A 103 -7.13 -5.45 -6.71
C SER A 103 -5.70 -5.37 -7.23
N ALA A 104 -4.89 -6.36 -6.88
CA ALA A 104 -3.52 -6.52 -7.38
C ALA A 104 -3.28 -7.94 -7.88
N LYS A 105 -2.69 -8.05 -9.07
CA LYS A 105 -2.29 -9.32 -9.67
C LYS A 105 -0.81 -9.28 -10.04
N THR A 106 -0.07 -10.37 -9.81
CA THR A 106 1.33 -10.45 -10.20
C THR A 106 1.49 -10.60 -11.72
N ILE A 107 2.40 -9.84 -12.32
CA ILE A 107 2.79 -9.94 -13.73
C ILE A 107 4.03 -10.84 -13.87
N THR A 108 4.94 -10.75 -12.91
CA THR A 108 6.11 -11.63 -12.77
C THR A 108 6.05 -12.31 -11.41
N GLU A 109 6.94 -13.29 -11.19
CA GLU A 109 7.27 -13.70 -9.82
C GLU A 109 7.54 -12.46 -8.97
N SER A 110 6.90 -12.39 -7.82
CA SER A 110 6.88 -11.20 -6.97
C SER A 110 6.96 -11.60 -5.51
N ASP A 111 7.78 -10.85 -4.78
CA ASP A 111 8.10 -11.09 -3.39
C ASP A 111 7.48 -10.01 -2.51
N PHE A 112 6.93 -10.43 -1.39
CA PHE A 112 6.33 -9.56 -0.39
C PHE A 112 6.78 -9.93 1.01
N ASP A 113 6.84 -8.93 1.88
CA ASP A 113 6.71 -9.15 3.32
C ASP A 113 5.24 -8.89 3.68
N VAL A 114 4.58 -9.87 4.27
CA VAL A 114 3.15 -9.85 4.59
C VAL A 114 3.00 -9.72 6.09
N ILE A 115 2.04 -8.90 6.52
CA ILE A 115 1.75 -8.64 7.93
C ILE A 115 0.27 -8.88 8.17
N ASP A 116 -0.07 -9.70 9.16
CA ASP A 116 -1.47 -9.89 9.54
C ASP A 116 -2.03 -8.59 10.16
N ARG A 117 -3.24 -8.21 9.77
CA ARG A 117 -3.88 -6.95 10.21
C ARG A 117 -3.90 -6.83 11.73
N ASP A 118 -4.31 -7.86 12.44
CA ASP A 118 -4.41 -7.83 13.90
C ASP A 118 -3.05 -7.73 14.59
N GLU A 119 -2.00 -8.27 13.97
CA GLU A 119 -0.64 -8.12 14.45
C GLU A 119 -0.12 -6.70 14.21
N PHE A 120 -0.35 -6.14 13.02
CA PHE A 120 -0.03 -4.74 12.73
C PHE A 120 -0.72 -3.76 13.67
N LEU A 121 -2.02 -3.94 13.92
CA LEU A 121 -2.78 -3.09 14.84
C LEU A 121 -2.28 -3.20 16.28
N ARG A 122 -1.88 -4.40 16.73
CA ARG A 122 -1.24 -4.58 18.05
C ARG A 122 0.15 -3.93 18.09
N PHE A 123 0.92 -4.05 17.01
CA PHE A 123 2.25 -3.47 16.88
C PHE A 123 2.22 -1.94 16.98
N ILE A 124 1.36 -1.27 16.21
CA ILE A 124 1.23 0.20 16.24
C ILE A 124 0.79 0.70 17.63
N LYS A 125 -0.06 -0.04 18.34
CA LYS A 125 -0.43 0.30 19.73
C LYS A 125 0.76 0.27 20.69
N ASN A 126 1.76 -0.55 20.42
CA ASN A 126 2.95 -0.73 21.25
C ASN A 126 4.16 0.11 20.80
N GLU A 127 4.07 0.80 19.67
CA GLU A 127 5.13 1.65 19.12
C GLU A 127 4.60 3.09 18.90
N PRO A 128 4.50 3.92 19.97
CA PRO A 128 3.86 5.24 19.89
C PRO A 128 4.49 6.20 18.87
N GLU A 129 5.81 6.17 18.74
CA GLU A 129 6.54 7.00 17.77
C GLU A 129 6.13 6.68 16.33
N LEU A 130 5.93 5.38 16.03
CA LEU A 130 5.45 4.92 14.75
C LEU A 130 3.98 5.28 14.53
N CYS A 131 3.15 5.18 15.56
CA CYS A 131 1.75 5.62 15.53
C CYS A 131 1.63 7.11 15.16
N PHE A 132 2.42 7.97 15.79
CA PHE A 132 2.45 9.40 15.46
C PHE A 132 2.94 9.63 14.02
N ARG A 133 3.98 8.92 13.59
CA ARG A 133 4.49 9.03 12.22
C ARG A 133 3.45 8.64 11.18
N LEU A 134 2.70 7.57 11.43
CA LEU A 134 1.59 7.12 10.61
C LEU A 134 0.44 8.15 10.59
N ALA A 135 0.07 8.70 11.74
CA ALA A 135 -0.95 9.75 11.83
C ALA A 135 -0.57 11.01 11.02
N GLU A 136 0.70 11.41 11.03
CA GLU A 136 1.19 12.50 10.19
C GLU A 136 1.07 12.20 8.70
N LEU A 137 1.47 10.99 8.27
CA LEU A 137 1.39 10.57 6.87
C LEU A 137 -0.06 10.60 6.39
N LEU A 138 -0.98 10.01 7.16
CA LEU A 138 -2.41 10.01 6.85
C LEU A 138 -3.00 11.43 6.84
N SER A 139 -2.57 12.30 7.77
CA SER A 139 -3.00 13.71 7.80
C SER A 139 -2.57 14.46 6.54
N ARG A 140 -1.33 14.24 6.07
CA ARG A 140 -0.83 14.84 4.82
C ARG A 140 -1.59 14.34 3.60
N MET A 141 -1.86 13.02 3.54
CA MET A 141 -2.68 12.44 2.47
C MET A 141 -4.09 13.04 2.46
N TYR A 142 -4.72 13.17 3.63
CA TYR A 142 -6.05 13.76 3.76
C TYR A 142 -6.07 15.23 3.31
N GLN A 143 -5.10 16.04 3.74
CA GLN A 143 -4.98 17.44 3.30
C GLN A 143 -4.81 17.54 1.79
N HIS A 144 -3.94 16.69 1.22
CA HIS A 144 -3.72 16.65 -0.22
C HIS A 144 -4.98 16.28 -1.01
N ALA A 145 -5.74 15.31 -0.51
CA ALA A 145 -7.02 14.93 -1.11
C ALA A 145 -8.03 16.10 -1.07
N LEU A 146 -8.12 16.82 0.05
CA LEU A 146 -9.00 18.00 0.17
C LEU A 146 -8.62 19.13 -0.80
N GLU A 147 -7.34 19.42 -0.96
CA GLU A 147 -6.86 20.44 -1.91
C GLU A 147 -7.21 20.06 -3.35
N THR A 148 -7.07 18.78 -3.70
CA THR A 148 -7.40 18.27 -5.03
C THR A 148 -8.90 18.39 -5.34
N ILE A 149 -9.76 18.11 -4.35
CA ILE A 149 -11.21 18.26 -4.48
C ILE A 149 -11.61 19.73 -4.65
N LYS A 150 -10.99 20.65 -3.89
CA LYS A 150 -11.30 22.10 -3.97
C LYS A 150 -10.84 22.77 -5.27
N ALA A 151 -9.91 22.15 -5.99
CA ALA A 151 -9.37 22.66 -7.25
C ALA A 151 -10.25 22.33 -8.47
N HIS A 152 -11.32 21.55 -8.28
CA HIS A 152 -12.33 21.20 -9.29
C HIS A 152 -13.70 21.80 -8.92
#